data_AF-A0A258L7N7-F1
#
_entry.id   AF-A0A258L7N7-F1
#
_cell.length_a   1.000
_cell.length_b   1.000
_cell.length_c   1.000
_cell.angle_alpha   90.00
_cell.angle_beta   90.00
_cell.angle_gamma   90.00
#
_symmetry.space_group_name_H-M   'P 1'
#
loop_
_entity.id
_entity.type
_entity.pdbx_description
1 polymer ?
#
loop_
_entity_poly.entity_id
_entity_poly.type
_entity_poly.pdbx_seq_one_letter_code
_entity_poly.pdbx_strand_id
1 'polypeptide(L)'
;MTYDLNDAQPQMSGELIPDGTFAKVAMHIRKGGVDGAGEADRQLLKASNQPGSDVLSLDAEFTVLEGAYARRKFWQSFTISGGKVDDQGQSIGWKISKAAFRAMIDSALGLKPDDMSEEAKAKRLLRGLSDLDGISFVAKIAVEPARSSAYRDQNRLAHVVVPTAPEWQKVMNGEAVAAAPDAKPRPAAKTETAKPAWANATPTAPTPPAWNQTARADATQQPALTPSPAPQPAAAAKPGPAWLNG
;
A
#
# COMPACT_ATOMS: atom_id res chain seq x y z
N MET A 1 24.74 -19.36 -17.86
CA MET A 1 23.46 -19.94 -17.38
C MET A 1 22.39 -19.46 -18.32
N THR A 2 21.64 -20.37 -18.94
CA THR A 2 20.50 -20.03 -19.82
C THR A 2 19.23 -20.19 -19.00
N TYR A 3 18.34 -19.19 -19.04
CA TYR A 3 17.03 -19.25 -18.40
C TYR A 3 16.00 -19.63 -19.46
N ASP A 4 15.55 -20.90 -19.43
CA ASP A 4 14.47 -21.37 -20.29
C ASP A 4 13.12 -21.00 -19.66
N LEU A 5 12.28 -20.28 -20.40
CA LEU A 5 11.00 -19.76 -19.95
C LEU A 5 9.81 -20.38 -20.72
N ASN A 6 10.03 -21.38 -21.57
CA ASN A 6 8.97 -21.99 -22.38
C ASN A 6 7.96 -22.78 -21.53
N ASP A 7 8.38 -23.28 -20.37
CA ASP A 7 7.51 -23.94 -19.39
C ASP A 7 6.84 -22.96 -18.41
N ALA A 8 7.08 -21.65 -18.57
CA ALA A 8 6.50 -20.65 -17.68
C ALA A 8 4.99 -20.52 -17.94
N GLN A 9 4.20 -20.58 -16.87
CA GLN A 9 2.77 -20.32 -16.97
C GLN A 9 2.51 -18.85 -17.34
N PRO A 10 1.45 -18.55 -18.11
CA PRO A 10 1.02 -17.18 -18.36
C PRO A 10 0.87 -16.39 -17.06
N GLN A 11 1.26 -15.12 -17.10
CA GLN A 11 1.15 -14.24 -15.95
C GLN A 11 -0.32 -14.12 -15.51
N MET A 12 -0.62 -14.58 -14.30
CA MET A 12 -1.95 -14.46 -13.71
C MET A 12 -2.14 -13.05 -13.14
N SER A 13 -3.08 -12.28 -13.70
CA SER A 13 -3.55 -11.05 -13.06
C SER A 13 -4.55 -11.42 -11.97
N GLY A 14 -4.19 -11.25 -10.70
CA GLY A 14 -5.14 -11.42 -9.60
C GLY A 14 -6.15 -10.28 -9.60
N GLU A 15 -7.44 -10.58 -9.77
CA GLU A 15 -8.53 -9.65 -9.44
C GLU A 15 -8.45 -9.31 -7.92
N LEU A 16 -9.25 -8.37 -7.42
CA LEU A 16 -9.36 -8.14 -5.97
C LEU A 16 -10.27 -9.15 -5.29
N ILE A 17 -9.97 -9.46 -4.04
CA ILE A 17 -10.91 -10.13 -3.13
C ILE A 17 -12.02 -9.13 -2.80
N PRO A 18 -13.30 -9.50 -2.88
CA PRO A 18 -14.40 -8.58 -2.58
C PRO A 18 -14.30 -7.98 -1.17
N ASP A 19 -14.75 -6.75 -1.01
CA ASP A 19 -14.73 -6.05 0.26
C ASP A 19 -15.58 -6.75 1.32
N GLY A 20 -15.05 -6.87 2.54
CA GLY A 20 -15.69 -7.54 3.65
C GLY A 20 -15.67 -9.07 3.58
N THR A 21 -14.84 -9.67 2.73
CA THR A 21 -14.68 -11.13 2.65
C THR A 21 -14.08 -11.70 3.93
N PHE A 22 -14.67 -12.78 4.45
CA PHE A 22 -14.08 -13.58 5.52
C PHE A 22 -13.33 -14.77 4.95
N ALA A 23 -12.07 -14.96 5.36
CA ALA A 23 -11.25 -16.06 4.86
C ALA A 23 -10.23 -16.52 5.90
N LYS A 24 -9.91 -17.82 5.89
CA LYS A 24 -8.74 -18.34 6.60
C LYS A 24 -7.49 -18.00 5.80
N VAL A 25 -6.54 -17.34 6.44
CA VAL A 25 -5.30 -16.87 5.81
C VAL A 25 -4.09 -17.38 6.57
N ALA A 26 -2.99 -17.63 5.87
CA ALA A 26 -1.67 -17.80 6.47
C ALA A 26 -0.85 -16.52 6.30
N MET A 27 -0.15 -16.12 7.35
CA MET A 27 0.82 -15.04 7.33
C MET A 27 2.20 -15.57 6.97
N HIS A 28 2.90 -14.85 6.12
CA HIS A 28 4.33 -15.00 5.90
C HIS A 28 5.01 -13.64 6.04
N ILE A 29 6.12 -13.57 6.77
CA ILE A 29 6.85 -12.32 6.99
C ILE A 29 7.95 -12.17 5.97
N ARG A 30 7.90 -11.06 5.23
CA ARG A 30 8.93 -10.71 4.26
C ARG A 30 10.06 -9.99 4.96
N LYS A 31 11.29 -10.44 4.72
CA LYS A 31 12.50 -9.81 5.26
C LYS A 31 12.60 -8.37 4.75
N GLY A 32 12.74 -7.41 5.68
CA GLY A 32 12.88 -6.01 5.37
C GLY A 32 14.33 -5.49 5.38
N GLY A 33 15.28 -6.32 5.82
CA GLY A 33 16.72 -6.01 5.80
C GLY A 33 17.24 -5.26 7.03
N VAL A 34 16.37 -4.87 7.96
CA VAL A 34 16.73 -4.24 9.25
C VAL A 34 16.48 -5.23 10.39
N ASP A 35 17.41 -5.29 11.33
CA ASP A 35 17.30 -6.17 12.50
C ASP A 35 16.22 -5.69 13.48
N GLY A 36 15.51 -6.63 14.08
CA GLY A 36 14.57 -6.39 15.17
C GLY A 36 15.23 -6.39 16.55
N ALA A 37 14.43 -6.59 17.59
CA ALA A 37 14.88 -6.44 18.98
C ALA A 37 15.85 -7.53 19.46
N GLY A 38 15.88 -8.69 18.81
CA GLY A 38 16.74 -9.81 19.17
C GLY A 38 17.14 -10.66 17.96
N GLU A 39 17.96 -11.69 18.19
CA GLU A 39 18.49 -12.57 17.14
C GLU A 39 17.38 -13.24 16.32
N ALA A 40 16.29 -13.65 16.99
CA ALA A 40 15.11 -14.23 16.34
C ALA A 40 14.47 -13.29 15.31
N ASP A 41 14.70 -11.97 15.44
CA ASP A 41 14.10 -10.94 14.58
C ASP A 41 15.11 -10.31 13.61
N ARG A 42 16.21 -11.00 13.33
CA ARG A 42 17.25 -10.50 12.43
C ARG A 42 16.73 -10.30 11.01
N GLN A 43 17.03 -9.14 10.42
CA GLN A 43 16.61 -8.69 9.08
C GLN A 43 15.09 -8.70 8.82
N LEU A 44 14.27 -8.82 9.86
CA LEU A 44 12.82 -8.92 9.72
C LEU A 44 12.16 -7.56 9.46
N LEU A 45 12.70 -6.48 10.00
CA LEU A 45 12.08 -5.16 9.93
C LEU A 45 12.43 -4.44 8.63
N LYS A 46 11.52 -3.59 8.19
CA LYS A 46 11.64 -2.72 7.02
C LYS A 46 11.59 -1.26 7.46
N ALA A 47 12.60 -0.50 7.05
CA ALA A 47 12.59 0.95 7.25
C ALA A 47 11.60 1.64 6.31
N SER A 48 10.99 2.73 6.78
CA SER A 48 10.15 3.60 5.96
C SER A 48 10.95 4.26 4.85
N ASN A 49 10.35 4.37 3.66
CA ASN A 49 10.94 5.07 2.52
C ASN A 49 10.71 6.60 2.57
N GLN A 50 10.02 7.11 3.59
CA GLN A 50 9.78 8.54 3.74
C GLN A 50 11.03 9.23 4.32
N PRO A 51 11.54 10.31 3.69
CA PRO A 51 12.70 11.03 4.21
C PRO A 51 12.52 11.48 5.66
N GLY A 52 13.52 11.21 6.50
CA GLY A 52 13.51 11.57 7.92
C GLY A 52 12.59 10.72 8.81
N SER A 53 11.98 9.65 8.28
CA SER A 53 11.15 8.74 9.07
C SER A 53 12.01 7.75 9.87
N ASP A 54 11.66 7.60 11.14
CA ASP A 54 12.24 6.63 12.09
C ASP A 54 11.42 5.32 12.17
N VAL A 55 10.38 5.18 11.36
CA VAL A 55 9.45 4.06 11.43
C VAL A 55 10.10 2.78 10.92
N LEU A 56 10.09 1.74 11.77
CA LEU A 56 10.37 0.36 11.38
C LEU A 56 9.08 -0.44 11.39
N SER A 57 8.85 -1.25 10.36
CA SER A 57 7.64 -2.04 10.19
C SER A 57 7.93 -3.50 9.85
N LEU A 58 7.02 -4.38 10.22
CA LEU A 58 6.95 -5.76 9.78
C LEU A 58 6.14 -5.82 8.47
N ASP A 59 6.71 -6.38 7.41
CA ASP A 59 6.05 -6.50 6.11
C ASP A 59 5.41 -7.89 5.98
N ALA A 60 4.12 -8.00 6.25
CA ALA A 60 3.38 -9.25 6.24
C ALA A 60 2.72 -9.50 4.89
N GLU A 61 2.93 -10.68 4.35
CA GLU A 61 2.17 -11.28 3.26
C GLU A 61 1.09 -12.19 3.85
N PHE A 62 -0.12 -12.10 3.34
CA PHE A 62 -1.22 -12.99 3.69
C PHE A 62 -1.65 -13.77 2.46
N THR A 63 -1.76 -15.09 2.60
CA THR A 63 -2.26 -15.98 1.55
C THR A 63 -3.57 -16.61 2.03
N VAL A 64 -4.63 -16.50 1.23
CA VAL A 64 -5.89 -17.21 1.50
C VAL A 64 -5.67 -18.71 1.34
N LEU A 65 -6.00 -19.49 2.37
CA LEU A 65 -5.73 -20.92 2.41
C LEU A 65 -6.78 -21.76 1.67
N GLU A 66 -8.05 -21.38 1.79
CA GLU A 66 -9.18 -22.18 1.30
C GLU A 66 -10.35 -21.32 0.80
N GLY A 67 -11.34 -21.97 0.19
CA GLY A 67 -12.53 -21.31 -0.37
C GLY A 67 -12.31 -20.71 -1.76
N ALA A 68 -13.26 -19.88 -2.20
CA ALA A 68 -13.31 -19.32 -3.56
C ALA A 68 -12.10 -18.46 -3.94
N TYR A 69 -11.35 -17.98 -2.94
CA TYR A 69 -10.23 -17.06 -3.12
C TYR A 69 -8.88 -17.71 -2.74
N ALA A 70 -8.83 -19.03 -2.62
CA ALA A 70 -7.61 -19.77 -2.25
C ALA A 70 -6.41 -19.37 -3.13
N ARG A 71 -5.23 -19.29 -2.49
CA ARG A 71 -3.94 -18.87 -3.06
C ARG A 71 -3.83 -17.39 -3.46
N ARG A 72 -4.88 -16.58 -3.30
CA ARG A 72 -4.77 -15.13 -3.48
C ARG A 72 -3.98 -14.52 -2.33
N LYS A 73 -3.19 -13.50 -2.66
CA LYS A 73 -2.28 -12.83 -1.74
C LYS A 73 -2.64 -11.37 -1.56
N PHE A 74 -2.43 -10.86 -0.36
CA PHE A 74 -2.46 -9.44 -0.05
C PHE A 74 -1.42 -9.12 1.02
N TRP A 75 -1.08 -7.85 1.19
CA TRP A 75 0.02 -7.44 2.05
C TRP A 75 -0.40 -6.36 3.04
N GLN A 76 0.20 -6.39 4.22
CA GLN A 76 0.00 -5.41 5.29
C GLN A 76 1.33 -5.09 5.95
N SER A 77 1.57 -3.80 6.16
CA SER A 77 2.69 -3.33 6.98
C SER A 77 2.20 -3.07 8.41
N PHE A 78 2.90 -3.60 9.41
CA PHE A 78 2.64 -3.36 10.82
C PHE A 78 3.78 -2.56 11.44
N THR A 79 3.50 -1.39 12.01
CA THR A 79 4.53 -0.59 12.68
C THR A 79 5.03 -1.30 13.94
N ILE A 80 6.34 -1.44 14.08
CA ILE A 80 7.00 -2.08 15.23
C ILE A 80 7.65 -1.02 16.13
N SER A 81 8.22 0.03 15.55
CA SER A 81 8.81 1.16 16.29
C SER A 81 8.75 2.46 15.47
N GLY A 82 9.10 3.56 16.13
CA GLY A 82 9.08 4.91 15.55
C GLY A 82 7.68 5.47 15.32
N GLY A 83 7.63 6.58 14.58
CA GLY A 83 6.39 7.28 14.25
C GLY A 83 5.81 8.04 15.44
N LYS A 84 4.48 8.27 15.41
CA LYS A 84 3.81 9.03 16.47
C LYS A 84 3.85 8.25 17.78
N VAL A 85 4.30 8.92 18.84
CA VAL A 85 4.28 8.42 20.22
C VAL A 85 3.12 9.03 21.00
N ASP A 86 2.71 8.36 22.06
CA ASP A 86 1.80 8.90 23.07
C ASP A 86 2.52 9.66 24.18
N ASP A 87 1.77 10.12 25.17
CA ASP A 87 2.27 10.88 26.33
C ASP A 87 3.28 10.10 27.20
N GLN A 88 3.34 8.77 27.05
CA GLN A 88 4.29 7.90 27.74
C GLN A 88 5.52 7.57 26.88
N GLY A 89 5.64 8.16 25.69
CA GLY A 89 6.72 7.92 24.75
C GLY A 89 6.60 6.60 23.96
N GLN A 90 5.47 5.90 24.04
CA GLN A 90 5.27 4.65 23.32
C GLN A 90 4.70 4.89 21.91
N SER A 91 5.31 4.29 20.89
CA SER A 91 4.76 4.30 19.52
C SER A 91 3.29 3.83 19.49
N ILE A 92 2.42 4.70 18.96
CA ILE A 92 0.99 4.41 18.76
C ILE A 92 0.82 3.30 17.72
N GLY A 93 1.61 3.33 16.65
CA GLY A 93 1.61 2.28 15.63
C GLY A 93 1.95 0.92 16.24
N TRP A 94 2.92 0.87 17.15
CA TRP A 94 3.26 -0.37 17.85
C TRP A 94 2.12 -0.87 18.75
N LYS A 95 1.40 0.02 19.45
CA LYS A 95 0.22 -0.36 20.24
C LYS A 95 -0.85 -1.03 19.37
N ILE A 96 -1.12 -0.50 18.19
CA ILE A 96 -2.09 -1.06 17.23
C ILE A 96 -1.60 -2.42 16.71
N SER A 97 -0.33 -2.53 16.31
CA SER A 97 0.25 -3.80 15.83
C SER A 97 0.18 -4.89 16.89
N LYS A 98 0.50 -4.57 18.16
CA LYS A 98 0.37 -5.54 19.27
C LYS A 98 -1.06 -6.07 19.43
N ALA A 99 -2.06 -5.20 19.31
CA ALA A 99 -3.46 -5.62 19.37
C ALA A 99 -3.82 -6.57 18.21
N ALA A 100 -3.35 -6.27 17.00
CA ALA A 100 -3.54 -7.13 15.84
C ALA A 100 -2.85 -8.50 16.02
N PHE A 101 -1.59 -8.55 16.46
CA PHE A 101 -0.85 -9.80 16.67
C PHE A 101 -1.48 -10.67 17.76
N ARG A 102 -1.93 -10.06 18.85
CA ARG A 102 -2.70 -10.77 19.87
C ARG A 102 -3.96 -11.39 19.27
N ALA A 103 -4.72 -10.63 18.48
CA ALA A 103 -5.92 -11.14 17.83
C ALA A 103 -5.62 -12.29 16.85
N MET A 104 -4.48 -12.25 16.14
CA MET A 104 -4.04 -13.35 15.27
C MET A 104 -3.79 -14.62 16.08
N ILE A 105 -3.09 -14.51 17.21
CA ILE A 105 -2.85 -15.64 18.13
C ILE A 105 -4.17 -16.16 18.68
N ASP A 106 -5.05 -15.27 19.14
CA ASP A 106 -6.35 -15.64 19.69
C ASP A 106 -7.22 -16.37 18.65
N SER A 107 -7.24 -15.88 17.41
CA SER A 107 -7.95 -16.48 16.29
C SER A 107 -7.36 -17.83 15.87
N ALA A 108 -6.03 -17.95 15.83
CA ALA A 108 -5.35 -19.19 15.44
C ALA A 108 -5.52 -20.31 16.48
N LEU A 109 -5.49 -19.95 17.77
CA LEU A 109 -5.50 -20.89 18.88
C LEU A 109 -6.87 -21.07 19.53
N GLY A 110 -7.91 -20.40 19.03
CA GLY A 110 -9.26 -20.49 19.60
C GLY A 110 -9.38 -19.86 21.00
N LEU A 111 -8.54 -18.87 21.32
CA LEU A 111 -8.56 -18.21 22.63
C LEU A 111 -9.62 -17.12 22.68
N LYS A 112 -10.29 -16.99 23.82
CA LYS A 112 -11.19 -15.86 24.04
C LYS A 112 -10.36 -14.59 24.32
N PRO A 113 -10.69 -13.44 23.72
CA PRO A 113 -9.93 -12.20 23.91
C PRO A 113 -9.91 -11.68 25.36
N ASP A 114 -10.94 -12.01 26.15
CA ASP A 114 -11.09 -11.66 27.56
C ASP A 114 -10.49 -12.70 28.52
N ASP A 115 -10.06 -13.85 28.02
CA ASP A 115 -9.38 -14.87 28.82
C ASP A 115 -7.99 -14.40 29.25
N MET A 116 -7.82 -14.20 30.56
CA MET A 116 -6.57 -13.79 31.20
C MET A 116 -6.01 -14.88 32.11
N SER A 117 -6.37 -16.14 31.88
CA SER A 117 -5.74 -17.27 32.54
C SER A 117 -4.24 -17.32 32.25
N GLU A 118 -3.47 -17.94 33.14
CA GLU A 118 -2.03 -18.10 32.94
C GLU A 118 -1.73 -18.93 31.68
N GLU A 119 -2.58 -19.91 31.35
CA GLU A 119 -2.43 -20.69 30.11
C GLU A 119 -2.63 -19.82 28.86
N ALA A 120 -3.65 -18.94 28.85
CA ALA A 120 -3.92 -18.04 27.74
C ALA A 120 -2.82 -16.98 27.59
N LYS A 121 -2.28 -16.46 28.70
CA LYS A 121 -1.15 -15.53 28.68
C LYS A 121 0.11 -16.18 28.13
N ALA A 122 0.42 -17.42 28.56
CA ALA A 122 1.60 -18.14 28.08
C ALA A 122 1.57 -18.35 26.56
N LYS A 123 0.40 -18.68 25.99
CA LYS A 123 0.21 -18.82 24.54
C LYS A 123 0.40 -17.53 23.73
N ARG A 124 0.26 -16.36 24.38
CA ARG A 124 0.46 -15.03 23.77
C ARG A 124 1.89 -14.51 23.92
N LEU A 125 2.75 -15.26 24.59
CA LEU A 125 4.16 -14.90 24.79
C LEU A 125 4.98 -15.42 23.60
N LEU A 126 5.56 -14.50 22.83
CA LEU A 126 6.41 -14.81 21.69
C LEU A 126 7.89 -14.66 22.06
N ARG A 127 8.75 -15.49 21.46
CA ARG A 127 10.21 -15.35 21.58
C ARG A 127 10.73 -14.20 20.73
N GLY A 128 10.06 -13.94 19.62
CA GLY A 128 10.31 -12.85 18.67
C GLY A 128 9.14 -12.69 17.71
N LEU A 129 9.17 -11.63 16.90
CA LEU A 129 8.20 -11.41 15.81
C LEU A 129 8.23 -12.53 14.76
N SER A 130 9.37 -13.22 14.58
CA SER A 130 9.48 -14.40 13.71
C SER A 130 8.52 -15.53 14.08
N ASP A 131 8.09 -15.64 15.33
CA ASP A 131 7.12 -16.68 15.75
C ASP A 131 5.72 -16.47 15.14
N LEU A 132 5.44 -15.29 14.57
CA LEU A 132 4.22 -15.04 13.81
C LEU A 132 4.30 -15.57 12.36
N ASP A 133 5.48 -15.95 11.89
CA ASP A 133 5.63 -16.50 10.54
C ASP A 133 4.94 -17.88 10.46
N GLY A 134 4.08 -18.05 9.45
CA GLY A 134 3.29 -19.26 9.26
C GLY A 134 2.00 -19.35 10.08
N ILE A 135 1.69 -18.36 10.93
CA ILE A 135 0.42 -18.37 11.69
C ILE A 135 -0.78 -18.34 10.74
N SER A 136 -1.77 -19.18 11.03
CA SER A 136 -3.02 -19.27 10.27
C SER A 136 -4.19 -18.81 11.12
N PHE A 137 -4.97 -17.84 10.62
CA PHE A 137 -6.06 -17.22 11.35
C PHE A 137 -7.20 -16.81 10.42
N VAL A 138 -8.35 -16.45 11.00
CA VAL A 138 -9.50 -15.95 10.22
C VAL A 138 -9.40 -14.43 10.09
N ALA A 139 -9.38 -13.94 8.86
CA ALA A 139 -9.30 -12.52 8.51
C ALA A 139 -10.60 -12.03 7.89
N LYS A 140 -11.00 -10.79 8.20
CA LYS A 140 -11.85 -10.00 7.33
C LYS A 140 -10.96 -9.16 6.42
N ILE A 141 -11.17 -9.29 5.12
CA ILE A 141 -10.41 -8.63 4.07
C ILE A 141 -11.22 -7.45 3.55
N ALA A 142 -10.60 -6.28 3.45
CA ALA A 142 -11.20 -5.09 2.85
C ALA A 142 -10.49 -4.71 1.56
N VAL A 143 -11.15 -3.89 0.75
CA VAL A 143 -10.55 -3.19 -0.38
C VAL A 143 -10.19 -1.77 0.07
N GLU A 144 -8.90 -1.46 0.13
CA GLU A 144 -8.39 -0.10 0.35
C GLU A 144 -8.29 0.61 -1.02
N PRO A 145 -9.04 1.70 -1.24
CA PRO A 145 -8.94 2.46 -2.48
C PRO A 145 -7.54 3.06 -2.65
N ALA A 146 -7.10 3.16 -3.90
CA ALA A 146 -5.86 3.84 -4.21
C ALA A 146 -5.89 5.31 -3.77
N ARG A 147 -4.80 5.79 -3.17
CA ARG A 147 -4.65 7.21 -2.80
C ARG A 147 -4.39 8.14 -3.97
N SER A 148 -4.02 7.60 -5.13
CA SER A 148 -3.83 8.34 -6.38
C SER A 148 -4.17 7.45 -7.57
N SER A 149 -4.51 8.07 -8.70
CA SER A 149 -4.84 7.38 -9.96
C SER A 149 -3.69 6.54 -10.53
N ALA A 150 -2.45 6.77 -10.06
CA ALA A 150 -1.28 6.00 -10.44
C ALA A 150 -1.29 4.56 -9.89
N TYR A 151 -2.04 4.30 -8.82
CA TYR A 151 -2.12 2.99 -8.19
C TYR A 151 -3.52 2.38 -8.35
N ARG A 152 -3.59 1.06 -8.26
CA ARG A 152 -4.85 0.32 -8.19
C ARG A 152 -5.27 0.14 -6.74
N ASP A 153 -6.56 -0.10 -6.53
CA ASP A 153 -7.10 -0.53 -5.24
C ASP A 153 -6.40 -1.83 -4.80
N GLN A 154 -6.29 -2.03 -3.48
CA GLN A 154 -5.54 -3.15 -2.91
C GLN A 154 -6.32 -3.82 -1.79
N ASN A 155 -6.17 -5.13 -1.65
CA ASN A 155 -6.67 -5.82 -0.48
C ASN A 155 -5.83 -5.53 0.76
N ARG A 156 -6.50 -5.38 1.91
CA ARG A 156 -5.90 -5.17 3.23
C ARG A 156 -6.59 -6.00 4.29
N LEU A 157 -5.87 -6.23 5.39
CA LEU A 157 -6.47 -6.80 6.59
C LEU A 157 -7.37 -5.75 7.24
N ALA A 158 -8.68 -5.94 7.17
CA ALA A 158 -9.64 -5.05 7.82
C ALA A 158 -9.64 -5.27 9.33
N HIS A 159 -9.79 -6.54 9.73
CA HIS A 159 -9.65 -6.98 11.11
C HIS A 159 -9.37 -8.48 11.16
N VAL A 160 -8.79 -8.91 12.27
CA VAL A 160 -8.68 -10.34 12.62
C VAL A 160 -9.97 -10.77 13.30
N VAL A 161 -10.61 -11.82 12.79
CA VAL A 161 -11.83 -12.38 13.35
C VAL A 161 -11.42 -13.33 14.48
N VAL A 162 -11.91 -13.09 15.69
CA VAL A 162 -11.59 -13.87 16.89
C VAL A 162 -12.72 -14.84 17.23
N PRO A 163 -12.49 -15.86 18.08
CA PRO A 163 -13.45 -16.95 18.32
C PRO A 163 -14.80 -16.55 18.90
N THR A 164 -14.92 -15.34 19.45
CA THR A 164 -16.20 -14.80 19.96
C THR A 164 -17.11 -14.28 18.84
N ALA A 165 -16.61 -14.13 17.62
CA ALA A 165 -17.42 -13.73 16.46
C ALA A 165 -18.03 -14.97 15.77
N PRO A 166 -19.31 -14.92 15.35
CA PRO A 166 -19.97 -16.06 14.72
C PRO A 166 -19.34 -16.47 13.38
N GLU A 167 -18.73 -15.54 12.65
CA GLU A 167 -18.03 -15.79 11.40
C GLU A 167 -16.79 -16.65 11.60
N TRP A 168 -16.12 -16.55 12.76
CA TRP A 168 -14.92 -17.33 13.05
C TRP A 168 -15.21 -18.83 12.99
N GLN A 169 -16.25 -19.29 13.69
CA GLN A 169 -16.61 -20.70 13.74
C GLN A 169 -17.00 -21.23 12.35
N LYS A 170 -17.78 -20.44 11.59
CA LYS A 170 -18.21 -20.81 10.24
C LYS A 170 -17.03 -20.99 9.30
N VAL A 171 -16.10 -20.02 9.28
CA VAL A 171 -14.89 -20.13 8.44
C VAL A 171 -14.02 -21.30 8.89
N MET A 172 -13.84 -21.51 10.21
CA MET A 172 -13.06 -22.64 10.72
C MET A 172 -13.69 -24.01 10.38
N ASN A 173 -15.01 -24.07 10.24
CA ASN A 173 -15.74 -25.26 9.77
C ASN A 173 -15.68 -25.45 8.24
N GLY A 174 -15.05 -24.53 7.49
CA GLY A 174 -15.02 -24.54 6.03
C GLY A 174 -16.34 -24.09 5.38
N GLU A 175 -17.25 -23.48 6.13
CA GLU A 175 -18.51 -22.98 5.62
C GLU A 175 -18.30 -21.66 4.83
N ALA A 176 -19.10 -21.47 3.78
CA ALA A 176 -19.10 -20.21 3.05
C ALA A 176 -19.78 -19.11 3.87
N VAL A 177 -19.04 -18.04 4.19
CA VAL A 177 -19.57 -16.85 4.87
C VAL A 177 -19.75 -15.73 3.84
N ALA A 178 -20.93 -15.12 3.82
CA ALA A 178 -21.20 -13.98 2.95
C ALA A 178 -20.29 -12.79 3.30
N ALA A 179 -19.80 -12.08 2.29
CA ALA A 179 -19.01 -10.88 2.49
C ALA A 179 -19.85 -9.79 3.17
N ALA A 180 -19.26 -9.12 4.16
CA ALA A 180 -19.90 -8.05 4.94
C ALA A 180 -19.10 -6.75 4.82
N PRO A 181 -19.22 -5.99 3.72
CA PRO A 181 -18.48 -4.74 3.53
C PRO A 181 -18.79 -3.75 4.66
N ASP A 182 -17.77 -3.05 5.16
CA ASP A 182 -17.98 -2.07 6.22
C ASP A 182 -18.69 -0.83 5.65
N ALA A 183 -19.89 -0.52 6.16
CA ALA A 183 -20.73 0.60 5.71
C ALA A 183 -20.17 1.99 6.09
N LYS A 184 -18.85 2.19 6.04
CA LYS A 184 -18.26 3.52 6.20
C LYS A 184 -18.53 4.32 4.92
N PRO A 185 -19.17 5.50 5.00
CA PRO A 185 -19.38 6.34 3.83
C PRO A 185 -18.02 6.67 3.22
N ARG A 186 -17.82 6.16 2.00
CA ARG A 186 -16.63 6.40 1.18
C ARG A 186 -16.55 7.90 0.92
N PRO A 187 -15.43 8.59 1.22
CA PRO A 187 -15.18 9.87 0.61
C PRO A 187 -15.11 9.60 -0.90
N ALA A 188 -16.09 10.09 -1.64
CA ALA A 188 -16.02 10.04 -3.10
C ALA A 188 -14.68 10.66 -3.51
N ALA A 189 -13.95 9.98 -4.38
CA ALA A 189 -12.84 10.60 -5.07
C ALA A 189 -13.39 11.91 -5.65
N LYS A 190 -12.75 13.04 -5.33
CA LYS A 190 -13.12 14.33 -5.91
C LYS A 190 -12.92 14.17 -7.41
N THR A 191 -14.00 13.96 -8.15
CA THR A 191 -14.02 14.18 -9.59
C THR A 191 -13.60 15.62 -9.75
N GLU A 192 -12.45 15.84 -10.39
CA GLU A 192 -12.08 17.17 -10.83
C GLU A 192 -13.25 17.69 -11.67
N THR A 193 -13.95 18.68 -11.14
CA THR A 193 -14.99 19.39 -11.85
C THR A 193 -14.32 20.00 -13.07
N ALA A 194 -14.60 19.43 -14.25
CA ALA A 194 -14.32 20.07 -15.51
C ALA A 194 -14.90 21.49 -15.43
N LYS A 195 -14.02 22.50 -15.56
CA LYS A 195 -14.43 23.90 -15.63
C LYS A 195 -15.48 24.02 -16.73
N PRO A 196 -16.67 24.59 -16.46
CA PRO A 196 -17.71 24.71 -17.48
C PRO A 196 -17.23 25.64 -18.60
N ALA A 197 -17.50 25.24 -19.85
CA ALA A 197 -16.97 25.81 -21.09
C ALA A 197 -17.59 27.17 -21.50
N TRP A 198 -17.87 28.06 -20.56
CA TRP A 198 -18.39 29.42 -20.84
C TRP A 198 -17.33 30.52 -20.66
N ALA A 199 -16.08 30.17 -20.33
CA ALA A 199 -14.99 31.13 -20.12
C ALA A 199 -14.33 31.65 -21.42
N ASN A 200 -14.83 31.28 -22.60
CA ASN A 200 -14.42 31.88 -23.88
C ASN A 200 -15.48 32.87 -24.36
N ALA A 201 -15.52 34.04 -23.73
CA ALA A 201 -16.13 35.24 -24.31
C ALA A 201 -15.10 36.36 -24.23
N THR A 202 -14.42 36.60 -25.35
CA THR A 202 -13.60 37.78 -25.60
C THR A 202 -14.48 39.03 -25.59
N PRO A 203 -14.22 40.03 -24.73
CA PRO A 203 -14.84 41.34 -24.87
C PRO A 203 -14.06 42.14 -25.90
N THR A 204 -14.73 42.51 -26.99
CA THR A 204 -14.29 43.49 -27.98
C THR A 204 -14.07 44.84 -27.30
N ALA A 205 -12.86 45.39 -27.36
CA ALA A 205 -12.54 46.69 -26.80
C ALA A 205 -13.13 47.83 -27.67
N PRO A 206 -13.80 48.84 -27.08
CA PRO A 206 -14.18 50.05 -27.79
C PRO A 206 -13.02 51.05 -27.88
N THR A 207 -12.92 51.69 -29.04
CA THR A 207 -11.97 52.74 -29.42
C THR A 207 -11.99 53.97 -28.50
N PRO A 208 -10.83 54.56 -28.14
CA PRO A 208 -10.76 55.86 -27.48
C PRO A 208 -10.69 57.03 -28.49
N PRO A 209 -11.30 58.20 -28.20
CA PRO A 209 -11.07 59.43 -28.96
C PRO A 209 -9.78 60.14 -28.52
N ALA A 210 -9.14 60.80 -29.48
CA ALA A 210 -7.86 61.50 -29.35
C ALA A 210 -8.04 62.99 -29.04
N TRP A 211 -7.28 63.53 -28.07
CA TRP A 211 -6.89 64.95 -27.99
C TRP A 211 -5.51 65.12 -27.29
N ASN A 212 -4.52 65.52 -28.10
CA ASN A 212 -3.33 66.35 -27.85
C ASN A 212 -2.70 66.50 -26.44
N GLN A 213 -1.45 66.03 -26.26
CA GLN A 213 -0.24 66.91 -26.28
C GLN A 213 1.10 66.17 -25.95
N THR A 214 2.05 66.29 -26.89
CA THR A 214 3.51 66.48 -26.77
C THR A 214 4.35 65.68 -25.74
N ALA A 215 5.28 64.84 -26.22
CA ALA A 215 6.71 65.19 -26.41
C ALA A 215 7.62 63.95 -26.68
N ARG A 216 8.44 64.05 -27.75
CA ARG A 216 9.83 63.55 -27.99
C ARG A 216 10.16 62.05 -27.77
N ALA A 217 10.46 61.29 -28.83
CA ALA A 217 11.81 60.96 -29.38
C ALA A 217 12.60 60.00 -28.45
N ASP A 218 13.10 58.81 -28.81
CA ASP A 218 13.92 58.36 -29.95
C ASP A 218 13.86 56.81 -30.06
N ALA A 219 13.83 56.20 -31.26
CA ALA A 219 14.91 55.37 -31.88
C ALA A 219 15.62 54.37 -30.93
N THR A 220 15.89 53.08 -31.20
CA THR A 220 16.03 52.28 -32.44
C THR A 220 16.33 50.80 -32.08
N GLN A 221 15.94 49.88 -32.97
CA GLN A 221 16.67 48.68 -33.41
C GLN A 221 16.87 47.43 -32.49
N GLN A 222 16.16 46.36 -32.88
CA GLN A 222 16.67 44.98 -33.03
C GLN A 222 17.79 44.91 -34.09
N PRO A 223 18.73 43.92 -34.07
CA PRO A 223 18.45 42.61 -34.72
C PRO A 223 19.25 41.35 -34.28
N ALA A 224 18.74 40.19 -34.73
CA ALA A 224 19.39 38.95 -35.25
C ALA A 224 20.44 38.17 -34.40
N LEU A 225 20.29 36.89 -34.04
CA LEU A 225 20.16 35.57 -34.74
C LEU A 225 21.48 34.76 -34.86
N THR A 226 21.36 33.44 -34.56
CA THR A 226 22.15 32.24 -34.96
C THR A 226 23.39 31.81 -34.15
N PRO A 227 23.89 30.55 -34.27
CA PRO A 227 23.23 29.24 -34.13
C PRO A 227 24.05 28.19 -33.31
N SER A 228 23.44 27.03 -33.05
CA SER A 228 24.03 25.81 -32.45
C SER A 228 25.11 25.11 -33.31
N PRO A 229 25.96 24.27 -32.69
CA PRO A 229 26.58 23.12 -33.37
C PRO A 229 26.06 21.75 -32.86
N ALA A 230 26.11 20.79 -33.78
CA ALA A 230 25.57 19.43 -33.75
C ALA A 230 26.35 18.43 -32.86
N PRO A 231 25.81 17.21 -32.59
CA PRO A 231 26.37 16.24 -31.66
C PRO A 231 27.33 15.24 -32.34
N GLN A 232 28.29 14.70 -31.57
CA GLN A 232 29.18 13.60 -31.96
C GLN A 232 28.96 12.34 -31.09
N PRO A 233 29.31 11.14 -31.62
CA PRO A 233 28.58 9.90 -31.36
C PRO A 233 29.08 9.07 -30.17
N ALA A 234 28.16 8.24 -29.66
CA ALA A 234 28.37 7.29 -28.58
C ALA A 234 29.23 6.08 -29.00
N ALA A 235 30.10 5.64 -28.10
CA ALA A 235 30.83 4.38 -28.20
C ALA A 235 29.89 3.18 -27.94
N ALA A 236 30.04 2.13 -28.74
CA ALA A 236 29.16 0.96 -28.79
C ALA A 236 29.29 0.03 -27.56
N ALA A 237 28.16 -0.25 -26.90
CA ALA A 237 27.98 -1.38 -26.01
C ALA A 237 27.39 -2.58 -26.78
N LYS A 238 27.80 -3.80 -26.44
CA LYS A 238 27.33 -5.05 -27.06
C LYS A 238 25.80 -5.21 -26.86
N PRO A 239 25.01 -5.58 -27.89
CA PRO A 239 23.55 -5.54 -27.78
C PRO A 239 23.02 -6.80 -27.08
N GLY A 240 22.15 -6.59 -26.10
CA GLY A 240 21.16 -7.59 -25.69
C GLY A 240 20.11 -7.83 -26.79
N PRO A 241 19.18 -8.78 -26.59
CA PRO A 241 18.18 -9.19 -27.58
C PRO A 241 17.44 -8.01 -28.24
N ALA A 242 17.09 -8.13 -29.52
CA ALA A 242 16.60 -7.01 -30.32
C ALA A 242 15.25 -6.39 -29.89
N TRP A 243 14.41 -7.07 -29.10
CA TRP A 243 13.21 -6.46 -28.48
C TRP A 243 13.52 -5.69 -27.18
N LEU A 244 14.79 -5.69 -26.73
CA LEU A 244 15.33 -4.68 -25.81
C LEU A 244 15.85 -3.42 -26.54
N ASN A 245 15.87 -3.42 -27.87
CA ASN A 245 16.32 -2.32 -28.74
C ASN A 245 15.41 -2.17 -29.97
N GLY A 246 14.09 -2.16 -29.75
CA GLY A 246 13.06 -1.93 -30.78
C GLY A 246 11.94 -1.06 -30.25
#